data_AF-A0A8S9Q409-F1
#
_entry.id   AF-A0A8S9Q409-F1
#
_cell.length_a   1.000
_cell.length_b   1.000
_cell.length_c   1.000
_cell.angle_alpha   90.00
_cell.angle_beta   90.00
_cell.angle_gamma   90.00
#
_symmetry.space_group_name_H-M   'P 1'
#
loop_
_entity.id
_entity.type
_entity.pdbx_description
1 polymer ?
#
loop_
_entity_poly.entity_id
_entity_poly.type
_entity_poly.pdbx_seq_one_letter_code
_entity_poly.pdbx_strand_id
1 'polypeptide(L)'
;MCFLDHLFAQQWRANYQNWKDSEPDQNGLGRRLPGGAWNYYSGTIPSFFQSNKVWGTYIDDIYAPVNYKDTHWVAMWISIPKRHIVVFDSFCSSISPSELDEVMEHFLFVVPYLLVECACSDEERAQYSLEPFTYARPTNIPPAQSGDCGVYTLKYIDCHALGIEFSKKDFAKANGKSMRDTMAVDIFEELPGAHEFENNDNLKTWMRMMADRLG
;
A
#
# COMPACT_ATOMS: atom_id res chain seq x y z
N MET A 1 3.44 -11.76 4.67
CA MET A 1 3.11 -10.34 4.50
C MET A 1 4.08 -9.65 3.55
N CYS A 2 3.66 -8.59 2.88
CA CYS A 2 4.45 -7.77 1.95
C CYS A 2 4.23 -6.28 2.25
N PHE A 3 5.27 -5.47 2.06
CA PHE A 3 5.23 -4.02 2.19
C PHE A 3 5.50 -3.39 0.83
N LEU A 4 4.57 -2.57 0.37
CA LEU A 4 4.66 -1.84 -0.89
C LEU A 4 4.90 -0.36 -0.60
N ASP A 5 5.49 0.32 -1.57
CA ASP A 5 5.66 1.76 -1.52
C ASP A 5 4.41 2.50 -2.04
N HIS A 6 4.47 3.82 -1.97
CA HIS A 6 3.36 4.66 -2.43
C HIS A 6 3.15 4.66 -3.96
N LEU A 7 4.17 4.26 -4.74
CA LEU A 7 4.09 4.23 -6.20
C LEU A 7 3.11 3.16 -6.66
N PHE A 8 3.00 2.05 -5.93
CA PHE A 8 1.94 1.06 -6.11
C PHE A 8 0.56 1.72 -6.21
N ALA A 9 0.18 2.46 -5.16
CA ALA A 9 -1.13 3.08 -5.08
C ALA A 9 -1.31 4.18 -6.14
N GLN A 10 -0.27 4.98 -6.36
CA GLN A 10 -0.31 6.06 -7.35
C GLN A 10 -0.46 5.53 -8.78
N GLN A 11 0.34 4.54 -9.17
CA GLN A 11 0.30 3.94 -10.51
C GLN A 11 -1.03 3.26 -10.78
N TRP A 12 -1.56 2.53 -9.80
CA TRP A 12 -2.83 1.82 -9.97
C TRP A 12 -3.99 2.79 -10.13
N ARG A 13 -4.04 3.86 -9.33
CA ARG A 13 -5.03 4.93 -9.50
C ARG A 13 -4.95 5.61 -10.86
N ALA A 14 -3.73 5.96 -11.29
CA ALA A 14 -3.52 6.63 -12.57
C ALA A 14 -3.95 5.77 -13.78
N ASN A 15 -3.95 4.44 -13.65
CA ASN A 15 -4.25 3.52 -14.76
C ASN A 15 -5.62 2.82 -14.64
N TYR A 16 -6.40 3.10 -13.60
CA TYR A 16 -7.65 2.38 -13.38
C TYR A 16 -8.71 2.63 -14.44
N GLN A 17 -8.79 3.84 -14.98
CA GLN A 17 -9.70 4.12 -16.08
C GLN A 17 -9.36 3.27 -17.32
N ASN A 18 -8.07 3.12 -17.64
CA ASN A 18 -7.62 2.25 -18.73
C ASN A 18 -7.99 0.78 -18.50
N TRP A 19 -7.95 0.31 -17.24
CA TRP A 19 -8.39 -1.04 -16.89
C TRP A 19 -9.90 -1.22 -17.05
N LYS A 20 -10.71 -0.24 -16.60
CA LYS A 20 -12.18 -0.24 -16.75
C LYS A 20 -12.60 -0.25 -18.22
N ASP A 21 -11.95 0.58 -19.03
CA ASP A 21 -12.24 0.74 -20.45
C ASP A 21 -11.72 -0.42 -21.31
N SER A 22 -10.87 -1.28 -20.76
CA SER A 22 -10.41 -2.47 -21.50
C SER A 22 -11.49 -3.56 -21.52
N GLU A 23 -11.82 -4.03 -22.71
CA GLU A 23 -12.79 -5.11 -22.90
C GLU A 23 -12.24 -6.42 -22.33
N PRO A 24 -13.00 -7.12 -21.46
CA PRO A 24 -12.63 -8.46 -21.04
C PRO A 24 -12.94 -9.49 -22.14
N ASP A 25 -12.36 -10.67 -22.00
CA ASP A 25 -12.73 -11.85 -22.77
C ASP A 25 -14.08 -12.43 -22.30
N GLN A 26 -14.50 -13.54 -22.93
CA GLN A 26 -15.75 -14.24 -22.64
C GLN A 26 -15.87 -14.77 -21.20
N ASN A 27 -14.76 -14.87 -20.46
CA ASN A 27 -14.72 -15.31 -19.06
C ASN A 27 -14.69 -14.12 -18.08
N GLY A 28 -14.74 -12.88 -18.58
CA GLY A 28 -14.55 -11.69 -17.77
C GLY A 28 -13.08 -11.36 -17.47
N LEU A 29 -12.14 -12.06 -18.11
CA LEU A 29 -10.68 -11.99 -17.92
C LEU A 29 -9.99 -11.21 -19.06
N GLY A 30 -8.66 -11.16 -19.11
CA GLY A 30 -7.91 -10.55 -20.23
C GLY A 30 -7.94 -9.02 -20.33
N ARG A 31 -8.41 -8.31 -19.29
CA ARG A 31 -8.35 -6.86 -19.18
C ARG A 31 -6.90 -6.39 -19.11
N ARG A 32 -6.65 -5.17 -19.61
CA ARG A 32 -5.32 -4.56 -19.51
C ARG A 32 -5.05 -4.16 -18.06
N LEU A 33 -4.17 -4.92 -17.40
CA LEU A 33 -3.78 -4.67 -16.02
C LEU A 33 -3.10 -3.30 -15.83
N PRO A 34 -3.28 -2.65 -14.67
CA PRO A 34 -2.50 -1.46 -14.32
C PRO A 34 -0.99 -1.72 -14.40
N GLY A 35 -0.21 -0.68 -14.71
CA GLY A 35 1.23 -0.78 -14.82
C GLY A 35 1.87 -1.41 -13.57
N GLY A 36 2.79 -2.36 -13.78
CA GLY A 36 3.50 -3.06 -12.70
C GLY A 36 2.65 -4.04 -11.89
N ALA A 37 1.35 -4.20 -12.16
CA ALA A 37 0.47 -5.05 -11.35
C ALA A 37 0.95 -6.51 -11.26
N TRP A 38 1.33 -7.11 -12.40
CA TRP A 38 1.95 -8.44 -12.42
C TRP A 38 3.26 -8.48 -11.61
N ASN A 39 4.07 -7.42 -11.68
CA ASN A 39 5.35 -7.37 -10.99
C ASN A 39 5.18 -7.29 -9.47
N TYR A 40 4.20 -6.52 -8.99
CA TYR A 40 3.83 -6.51 -7.58
C TYR A 40 3.28 -7.86 -7.13
N TYR A 41 2.35 -8.43 -7.92
CA TYR A 41 1.76 -9.75 -7.66
C TYR A 41 2.81 -10.85 -7.53
N SER A 42 3.81 -10.87 -8.43
CA SER A 42 4.88 -11.87 -8.46
C SER A 42 6.06 -11.55 -7.54
N GLY A 43 6.08 -10.38 -6.89
CA GLY A 43 7.17 -9.97 -6.01
C GLY A 43 8.49 -9.67 -6.75
N THR A 44 8.42 -9.20 -8.00
CA THR A 44 9.58 -8.87 -8.86
C THR A 44 9.95 -7.38 -8.84
N ILE A 45 9.17 -6.55 -8.14
CA ILE A 45 9.50 -5.15 -7.83
C ILE A 45 9.70 -5.00 -6.32
N PRO A 46 10.71 -4.21 -5.88
CA PRO A 46 11.70 -3.52 -6.73
C PRO A 46 12.72 -4.48 -7.35
N SER A 47 13.22 -4.14 -8.54
CA SER A 47 14.11 -5.02 -9.31
C SER A 47 15.44 -5.34 -8.62
N PHE A 48 15.90 -4.45 -7.75
CA PHE A 48 17.12 -4.62 -6.95
C PHE A 48 16.91 -5.47 -5.67
N PHE A 49 15.65 -5.76 -5.31
CA PHE A 49 15.31 -6.55 -4.12
C PHE A 49 14.02 -7.34 -4.33
N GLN A 50 14.12 -8.38 -5.16
CA GLN A 50 12.97 -9.22 -5.54
C GLN A 50 12.73 -10.30 -4.50
N SER A 51 11.48 -10.43 -4.05
CA SER A 51 11.09 -11.51 -3.14
C SER A 51 10.72 -12.79 -3.89
N ASN A 52 10.23 -12.66 -5.14
CA ASN A 52 9.60 -13.74 -5.92
C ASN A 52 8.46 -14.46 -5.18
N LYS A 53 7.84 -13.80 -4.19
CA LYS A 53 6.74 -14.33 -3.41
C LYS A 53 5.40 -13.86 -3.97
N VAL A 54 4.69 -14.80 -4.57
CA VAL A 54 3.39 -14.58 -5.19
C VAL A 54 2.29 -14.29 -4.17
N TRP A 55 1.43 -13.32 -4.48
CA TRP A 55 0.26 -12.97 -3.67
C TRP A 55 -0.78 -14.08 -3.63
N GLY A 56 -1.34 -14.33 -2.45
CA GLY A 56 -2.32 -15.40 -2.22
C GLY A 56 -1.71 -16.80 -2.09
N THR A 57 -0.48 -17.02 -2.60
CA THR A 57 0.28 -18.26 -2.40
C THR A 57 1.22 -18.17 -1.20
N TYR A 58 2.03 -17.11 -1.14
CA TYR A 58 3.04 -16.90 -0.09
C TYR A 58 2.80 -15.63 0.73
N ILE A 59 1.95 -14.74 0.22
CA ILE A 59 1.66 -13.43 0.81
C ILE A 59 0.15 -13.31 1.01
N ASP A 60 -0.28 -13.31 2.27
CA ASP A 60 -1.68 -13.12 2.65
C ASP A 60 -2.05 -11.66 2.96
N ASP A 61 -1.08 -10.91 3.50
CA ASP A 61 -1.26 -9.53 3.96
C ASP A 61 -0.34 -8.59 3.21
N ILE A 62 -0.90 -7.50 2.69
CA ILE A 62 -0.18 -6.47 1.94
C ILE A 62 -0.40 -5.13 2.63
N TYR A 63 0.69 -4.40 2.88
CA TYR A 63 0.65 -3.06 3.47
C TYR A 63 1.17 -2.05 2.46
N ALA A 64 0.49 -0.91 2.33
CA ALA A 64 0.93 0.18 1.47
C ALA A 64 0.56 1.54 2.07
N PRO A 65 1.47 2.52 2.06
CA PRO A 65 1.11 3.91 2.28
C PRO A 65 0.43 4.47 1.03
N VAL A 66 -0.68 5.17 1.20
CA VAL A 66 -1.43 5.81 0.10
C VAL A 66 -1.42 7.31 0.31
N ASN A 67 -0.94 8.07 -0.67
CA ASN A 67 -1.01 9.52 -0.66
C ASN A 67 -2.25 10.01 -1.41
N TYR A 68 -3.15 10.65 -0.69
CA TYR A 68 -4.34 11.29 -1.22
C TYR A 68 -4.04 12.75 -1.61
N LYS A 69 -4.27 13.08 -2.88
CA LYS A 69 -4.07 14.42 -3.47
C LYS A 69 -2.72 15.07 -3.09
N ASP A 70 -1.66 14.26 -2.99
CA ASP A 70 -0.31 14.68 -2.62
C ASP A 70 -0.20 15.46 -1.29
N THR A 71 -1.20 15.34 -0.41
CA THR A 71 -1.33 16.16 0.81
C THR A 71 -1.62 15.34 2.06
N HIS A 72 -2.20 14.15 1.94
CA HIS A 72 -2.56 13.35 3.10
C HIS A 72 -2.18 11.88 2.93
N TRP A 73 -1.50 11.32 3.93
CA TRP A 73 -1.07 9.93 3.93
C TRP A 73 -2.00 9.08 4.79
N VAL A 74 -2.41 7.94 4.25
CA VAL A 74 -3.13 6.88 4.97
C VAL A 74 -2.41 5.55 4.82
N ALA A 75 -2.55 4.68 5.82
CA ALA A 75 -2.05 3.32 5.75
C ALA A 75 -3.15 2.38 5.26
N MET A 76 -2.85 1.60 4.22
CA MET A 76 -3.75 0.58 3.69
C MET A 76 -3.20 -0.80 4.03
N TRP A 77 -4.05 -1.65 4.61
CA TRP A 77 -3.80 -3.07 4.80
C TRP A 77 -4.81 -3.87 3.98
N ILE A 78 -4.33 -4.72 3.09
CA ILE A 78 -5.14 -5.63 2.28
C ILE A 78 -4.92 -7.03 2.83
N SER A 79 -5.98 -7.69 3.27
CA SER A 79 -5.97 -9.09 3.66
C SER A 79 -6.63 -9.92 2.57
N ILE A 80 -5.83 -10.69 1.84
CA ILE A 80 -6.30 -11.56 0.75
C ILE A 80 -7.24 -12.64 1.26
N PRO A 81 -6.91 -13.41 2.32
CA PRO A 81 -7.81 -14.45 2.83
C PRO A 81 -9.15 -13.89 3.31
N LYS A 82 -9.15 -12.70 3.92
CA LYS A 82 -10.38 -12.04 4.40
C LYS A 82 -11.13 -11.29 3.31
N ARG A 83 -10.53 -11.11 2.13
CA ARG A 83 -11.06 -10.28 1.04
C ARG A 83 -11.48 -8.89 1.55
N HIS A 84 -10.64 -8.31 2.40
CA HIS A 84 -10.95 -7.10 3.14
C HIS A 84 -9.76 -6.14 3.18
N ILE A 85 -10.05 -4.85 3.00
CA ILE A 85 -9.09 -3.75 3.09
C ILE A 85 -9.41 -2.90 4.33
N VAL A 86 -8.40 -2.58 5.13
CA VAL A 86 -8.52 -1.61 6.23
C VAL A 86 -7.68 -0.40 5.92
N VAL A 87 -8.28 0.78 6.04
CA VAL A 87 -7.59 2.07 5.89
C VAL A 87 -7.44 2.71 7.26
N PHE A 88 -6.21 2.78 7.75
CA PHE A 88 -5.86 3.54 8.95
C PHE A 88 -5.56 4.98 8.57
N ASP A 89 -6.48 5.87 8.96
CA ASP A 89 -6.46 7.29 8.62
C ASP A 89 -6.33 8.13 9.89
N SER A 90 -5.12 8.66 10.12
CA SER A 90 -4.82 9.45 11.31
C SER A 90 -5.52 10.82 11.34
N PHE A 91 -6.15 11.23 10.23
CA PHE A 91 -6.84 12.51 10.12
C PHE A 91 -8.08 12.38 9.22
N CYS A 92 -9.09 11.66 9.71
CA CYS A 92 -10.29 11.26 8.95
C CYS A 92 -11.14 12.39 8.36
N SER A 93 -10.93 13.65 8.77
CA SER A 93 -11.58 14.82 8.17
C SER A 93 -10.95 15.27 6.85
N SER A 94 -9.77 14.76 6.49
CA SER A 94 -9.05 15.14 5.27
C SER A 94 -9.59 14.47 4.00
N ILE A 95 -10.25 13.30 4.14
CA ILE A 95 -10.87 12.55 3.05
C ILE A 95 -12.33 12.29 3.42
N SER A 96 -13.26 12.82 2.64
CA SER A 96 -14.68 12.50 2.84
C SER A 96 -14.94 11.01 2.55
N PRO A 97 -16.01 10.41 3.12
CA PRO A 97 -16.35 9.02 2.85
C PRO A 97 -16.47 8.70 1.35
N SER A 98 -17.14 9.56 0.57
CA SER A 98 -17.31 9.35 -0.88
C SER A 98 -16.00 9.44 -1.67
N GLU A 99 -15.11 10.38 -1.30
CA GLU A 99 -13.79 10.45 -1.93
C GLU A 99 -12.95 9.23 -1.59
N LEU A 100 -13.09 8.68 -0.37
CA LEU A 100 -12.42 7.45 0.01
C LEU A 100 -12.99 6.23 -0.73
N ASP A 101 -14.32 6.17 -0.93
CA ASP A 101 -14.97 5.13 -1.74
C ASP A 101 -14.37 5.10 -3.16
N GLU A 102 -14.24 6.27 -3.79
CA GLU A 102 -13.61 6.40 -5.11
C GLU A 102 -12.16 5.88 -5.09
N VAL A 103 -11.35 6.28 -4.11
CA VAL A 103 -9.95 5.80 -4.01
C VAL A 103 -9.89 4.29 -3.78
N MET A 104 -10.76 3.75 -2.92
CA MET A 104 -10.75 2.32 -2.57
C MET A 104 -11.24 1.45 -3.72
N GLU A 105 -12.23 1.89 -4.50
CA GLU A 105 -12.81 1.16 -5.64
C GLU A 105 -11.71 0.50 -6.50
N HIS A 106 -10.67 1.26 -6.82
CA HIS A 106 -9.49 0.80 -7.55
C HIS A 106 -8.93 -0.52 -7.02
N PHE A 107 -8.69 -0.61 -5.71
CA PHE A 107 -8.10 -1.79 -5.07
C PHE A 107 -9.13 -2.89 -4.85
N LEU A 108 -10.39 -2.53 -4.56
CA LEU A 108 -11.46 -3.49 -4.31
C LEU A 108 -11.75 -4.36 -5.52
N PHE A 109 -11.60 -3.82 -6.74
CA PHE A 109 -11.83 -4.54 -7.98
C PHE A 109 -10.53 -5.14 -8.56
N VAL A 110 -9.43 -4.39 -8.55
CA VAL A 110 -8.19 -4.86 -9.21
C VAL A 110 -7.50 -5.98 -8.44
N VAL A 111 -7.53 -5.97 -7.10
CA VAL A 111 -6.89 -7.04 -6.30
C VAL A 111 -7.52 -8.41 -6.55
N PRO A 112 -8.85 -8.62 -6.37
CA PRO A 112 -9.46 -9.91 -6.69
C PRO A 112 -9.29 -10.30 -8.15
N TYR A 113 -9.37 -9.32 -9.06
CA TYR A 113 -9.13 -9.56 -10.48
C TYR A 113 -7.74 -10.15 -10.75
N LEU A 114 -6.69 -9.55 -10.18
CA LEU A 114 -5.32 -10.03 -10.33
C LEU A 114 -5.12 -11.44 -9.77
N LEU A 115 -5.72 -11.75 -8.61
CA LEU A 115 -5.61 -13.09 -8.02
C LEU A 115 -6.16 -14.17 -8.96
N VAL A 116 -7.24 -13.87 -9.69
CA VAL A 116 -7.87 -14.80 -10.65
C VAL A 116 -7.13 -14.83 -12.00
N GLU A 117 -6.81 -13.66 -12.55
CA GLU A 117 -6.14 -13.48 -13.85
C GLU A 117 -4.73 -14.08 -13.84
N CYS A 118 -4.00 -13.90 -12.74
CA CYS A 118 -2.59 -14.26 -12.63
C CYS A 118 -2.35 -15.66 -12.04
N ALA A 119 -3.40 -16.38 -11.63
CA ALA A 119 -3.30 -17.75 -11.15
C ALA A 119 -2.68 -18.67 -12.22
N CYS A 120 -1.75 -19.54 -11.81
CA CYS A 120 -0.96 -20.37 -12.73
C CYS A 120 -1.68 -21.68 -13.12
N SER A 121 -2.78 -22.02 -12.43
CA SER A 121 -3.58 -23.23 -12.66
C SER A 121 -5.07 -22.98 -12.44
N ASP A 122 -5.90 -23.85 -12.99
CA ASP A 122 -7.35 -23.79 -12.78
C ASP A 122 -7.72 -24.10 -11.32
N GLU A 123 -6.95 -24.97 -10.65
CA GLU A 123 -7.12 -25.28 -9.23
C GLU A 123 -6.83 -24.08 -8.32
N GLU A 124 -5.80 -23.29 -8.62
CA GLU A 124 -5.53 -22.03 -7.90
C GLU A 124 -6.61 -20.99 -8.21
N ARG A 125 -7.00 -20.85 -9.48
CA ARG A 125 -8.03 -19.90 -9.89
C ARG A 125 -9.35 -20.17 -9.18
N ALA A 126 -9.71 -21.44 -8.97
CA ALA A 126 -10.92 -21.86 -8.27
C ALA A 126 -10.98 -21.42 -6.79
N GLN A 127 -9.86 -21.02 -6.18
CA GLN A 127 -9.82 -20.52 -4.80
C GLN A 127 -10.22 -19.05 -4.71
N TYR A 128 -10.21 -18.32 -5.82
CA TYR A 128 -10.48 -16.90 -5.86
C TYR A 128 -11.80 -16.59 -6.57
N SER A 129 -12.34 -15.41 -6.25
CA SER A 129 -13.55 -14.87 -6.85
C SER A 129 -13.28 -13.45 -7.34
N LEU A 130 -13.91 -13.10 -8.47
CA LEU A 130 -13.91 -11.75 -9.05
C LEU A 130 -14.79 -10.76 -8.28
N GLU A 131 -15.59 -11.21 -7.31
CA GLU A 131 -16.39 -10.31 -6.48
C GLU A 131 -15.50 -9.24 -5.82
N PRO A 132 -15.94 -7.98 -5.71
CA PRO A 132 -15.13 -6.95 -5.11
C PRO A 132 -14.77 -7.30 -3.66
N PHE A 133 -13.57 -6.89 -3.23
CA PHE A 133 -13.24 -6.91 -1.81
C PHE A 133 -14.12 -5.90 -1.06
N THR A 134 -14.22 -6.07 0.25
CA THR A 134 -14.84 -5.10 1.15
C THR A 134 -13.79 -4.19 1.78
N TYR A 135 -14.19 -3.05 2.33
CA TYR A 135 -13.25 -2.23 3.09
C TYR A 135 -13.87 -1.55 4.30
N ALA A 136 -13.01 -1.14 5.24
CA ALA A 136 -13.39 -0.35 6.41
C ALA A 136 -12.36 0.73 6.73
N ARG A 137 -12.82 1.85 7.30
CA ARG A 137 -12.00 2.90 7.90
C ARG A 137 -12.30 3.00 9.40
N PRO A 138 -11.51 2.35 10.27
CA PRO A 138 -11.70 2.43 11.72
C PRO A 138 -11.54 3.88 12.23
N THR A 139 -12.43 4.30 13.12
CA THR A 139 -12.42 5.67 13.70
C THR A 139 -11.81 5.73 15.11
N ASN A 140 -11.62 4.58 15.74
CA ASN A 140 -11.10 4.43 17.09
C ASN A 140 -9.57 4.24 17.12
N ILE A 141 -8.85 4.97 16.26
CA ILE A 141 -7.38 4.92 16.16
C ILE A 141 -6.74 6.23 16.64
N PRO A 142 -5.48 6.23 17.12
CA PRO A 142 -4.85 7.45 17.64
C PRO A 142 -4.64 8.53 16.56
N PRO A 143 -5.21 9.74 16.67
CA PRO A 143 -5.12 10.74 15.60
C PRO A 143 -3.76 11.46 15.57
N ALA A 144 -3.35 11.92 14.39
CA ALA A 144 -2.15 12.72 14.16
C ALA A 144 -2.38 14.22 14.36
N GLN A 145 -1.29 14.99 14.47
CA GLN A 145 -1.31 16.44 14.24
C GLN A 145 -1.14 16.76 12.75
N SER A 146 -1.41 18.01 12.37
CA SER A 146 -1.12 18.49 11.02
C SER A 146 0.36 18.29 10.71
N GLY A 147 0.67 17.70 9.55
CA GLY A 147 2.04 17.38 9.12
C GLY A 147 2.56 16.01 9.58
N ASP A 148 1.89 15.32 10.51
CA ASP A 148 2.39 14.04 11.06
C ASP A 148 1.78 12.80 10.38
N CYS A 149 0.83 12.95 9.45
CA CYS A 149 0.10 11.82 8.85
C CYS A 149 1.01 10.79 8.16
N GLY A 150 2.14 11.23 7.60
CA GLY A 150 3.15 10.34 7.01
C GLY A 150 3.81 9.42 8.03
N VAL A 151 4.21 9.94 9.20
CA VAL A 151 4.79 9.12 10.27
C VAL A 151 3.75 8.22 10.91
N TYR A 152 2.54 8.72 11.14
CA TYR A 152 1.47 7.91 11.70
C TYR A 152 1.09 6.75 10.77
N THR A 153 1.05 6.99 9.45
CA THR A 153 0.86 5.96 8.42
C THR A 153 1.86 4.82 8.58
N LEU A 154 3.16 5.13 8.64
CA LEU A 154 4.20 4.11 8.81
C LEU A 154 4.07 3.41 10.17
N LYS A 155 3.74 4.16 11.24
CA LYS A 155 3.61 3.58 12.57
C LYS A 155 2.41 2.64 12.71
N TYR A 156 1.30 2.94 12.05
CA TYR A 156 0.16 2.02 12.00
C TYR A 156 0.52 0.73 11.28
N ILE A 157 1.25 0.81 10.15
CA ILE A 157 1.71 -0.36 9.41
C ILE A 157 2.60 -1.22 10.30
N ASP A 158 3.61 -0.61 10.91
CA ASP A 158 4.56 -1.27 11.83
C ASP A 158 3.84 -1.97 12.99
N CYS A 159 3.04 -1.23 13.76
CA CYS A 159 2.28 -1.79 14.87
C CYS A 159 1.33 -2.92 14.43
N HIS A 160 0.56 -2.72 13.34
CA HIS A 160 -0.40 -3.71 12.89
C HIS A 160 0.28 -4.98 12.35
N ALA A 161 1.37 -4.84 11.60
CA ALA A 161 2.14 -5.97 11.09
C ALA A 161 2.78 -6.80 12.21
N LEU A 162 3.20 -6.15 13.30
CA LEU A 162 3.75 -6.81 14.49
C LEU A 162 2.69 -7.34 15.47
N GLY A 163 1.40 -7.10 15.21
CA GLY A 163 0.31 -7.47 16.14
C GLY A 163 0.32 -6.65 17.44
N ILE A 164 0.89 -5.45 17.41
CA ILE A 164 0.96 -4.52 18.54
C ILE A 164 -0.24 -3.56 18.47
N GLU A 165 -0.95 -3.43 19.59
CA GLU A 165 -2.06 -2.47 19.69
C GLU A 165 -1.60 -1.02 19.53
N PHE A 166 -2.47 -0.18 18.97
CA PHE A 166 -2.21 1.26 18.87
C PHE A 166 -2.33 1.95 20.22
N SER A 167 -1.21 1.93 20.96
CA SER A 167 -1.06 2.54 22.28
C SER A 167 -1.20 4.07 22.24
N LYS A 168 -2.09 4.61 23.08
CA LYS A 168 -2.21 6.07 23.25
C LYS A 168 -0.90 6.72 23.72
N LYS A 169 -0.06 5.97 24.44
CA LYS A 169 1.23 6.45 24.93
C LYS A 169 2.21 6.63 23.77
N ASP A 170 2.25 5.67 22.85
CA ASP A 170 3.25 5.67 21.77
C ASP A 170 2.86 6.67 20.68
N PHE A 171 1.56 6.75 20.38
CA PHE A 171 0.98 7.74 19.46
C PHE A 171 0.67 9.09 20.14
N ALA A 172 1.21 9.35 21.33
CA ALA A 172 1.03 10.63 21.99
C ALA A 172 1.63 11.75 21.15
N LYS A 173 0.93 12.88 21.04
CA LYS A 173 1.35 14.03 20.21
C LYS A 173 2.78 14.50 20.50
N ALA A 174 3.19 14.47 21.77
CA ALA A 174 4.55 14.84 22.19
C ALA A 174 5.64 13.96 21.58
N ASN A 175 5.30 12.75 21.12
CA ASN A 175 6.25 11.79 20.55
C ASN A 175 6.44 11.95 19.04
N GLY A 176 5.72 12.85 18.36
CA GLY A 176 5.81 13.01 16.90
C GLY A 176 7.24 13.15 16.38
N LYS A 177 8.05 13.97 17.07
CA LYS A 177 9.48 14.12 16.77
C LYS A 177 10.25 12.82 17.01
N SER A 178 10.06 12.17 18.16
CA SER A 178 10.76 10.92 18.48
C SER A 178 10.41 9.81 17.49
N MET A 179 9.15 9.73 17.04
CA MET A 179 8.72 8.77 16.02
C MET A 179 9.43 9.03 14.69
N ARG A 180 9.49 10.31 14.24
CA ARG A 180 10.26 10.70 13.05
C ARG A 180 11.73 10.32 13.16
N ASP A 181 12.36 10.68 14.28
CA ASP A 181 13.78 10.44 14.50
C ASP A 181 14.08 8.94 14.51
N THR A 182 13.24 8.14 15.18
CA THR A 182 13.41 6.67 15.23
C THR A 182 13.29 6.06 13.84
N MET A 183 12.23 6.41 13.09
CA MET A 183 12.06 5.91 11.72
C MET A 183 13.21 6.31 10.79
N ALA A 184 13.76 7.53 10.94
CA ALA A 184 14.89 7.97 10.15
C ALA A 184 16.16 7.15 10.46
N VAL A 185 16.39 6.81 11.74
CA VAL A 185 17.49 5.95 12.16
C VAL A 185 17.30 4.53 11.62
N ASP A 186 16.12 3.94 11.81
CA ASP A 186 15.82 2.57 11.33
C ASP A 186 16.06 2.46 9.82
N ILE A 187 15.58 3.42 9.02
CA ILE A 187 15.81 3.44 7.56
C ILE A 187 17.30 3.56 7.22
N PHE A 188 18.04 4.39 7.95
CA PHE A 188 19.47 4.57 7.71
C PHE A 188 20.26 3.28 8.01
N GLU A 189 19.89 2.56 9.06
CA GLU A 189 20.52 1.30 9.46
C GLU A 189 20.17 0.15 8.50
N GLU A 190 18.93 0.10 7.99
CA GLU A 190 18.46 -0.92 7.05
C GLU A 190 18.98 -0.75 5.62
N LEU A 191 19.66 0.37 5.30
CA LEU A 191 20.27 0.61 3.99
C LEU A 191 21.82 0.69 4.05
N PRO A 192 22.53 -0.38 4.48
CA PRO A 192 23.98 -0.41 4.40
C PRO A 192 24.41 -0.33 2.93
N GLY A 193 25.17 0.73 2.58
CA GLY A 193 25.58 1.02 1.20
C GLY A 193 24.68 2.00 0.43
N ALA A 194 23.71 2.67 1.07
CA ALA A 194 22.88 3.72 0.44
C ALA A 194 23.69 4.81 -0.29
N HIS A 195 24.91 5.05 0.18
CA HIS A 195 25.89 5.99 -0.36
C HIS A 195 26.64 5.49 -1.60
N GLU A 196 26.50 4.20 -1.93
CA GLU A 196 27.16 3.54 -3.07
C GLU A 196 26.23 3.33 -4.28
N PHE A 197 24.92 3.58 -4.15
CA PHE A 197 24.01 3.43 -5.27
C PHE A 197 24.20 4.55 -6.30
N GLU A 198 24.61 4.17 -7.52
CA GLU A 198 24.57 5.07 -8.65
C GLU A 198 23.12 5.52 -8.94
N ASN A 199 23.02 6.81 -9.24
CA ASN A 199 21.82 7.63 -9.23
C ASN A 199 20.84 7.28 -10.38
N ASN A 200 20.21 6.11 -10.29
CA ASN A 200 19.07 5.71 -11.12
C ASN A 200 17.79 6.43 -10.62
N ASP A 201 16.93 6.85 -11.56
CA ASP A 201 15.73 7.66 -11.34
C ASP A 201 14.74 7.11 -10.28
N ASN A 202 14.81 5.83 -9.93
CA ASN A 202 14.02 5.25 -8.84
C ASN A 202 14.55 5.62 -7.44
N LEU A 203 15.88 5.69 -7.26
CA LEU A 203 16.50 6.22 -6.03
C LEU A 203 16.26 7.72 -5.90
N LYS A 204 16.24 8.46 -7.01
CA LYS A 204 15.82 9.87 -6.98
C LYS A 204 14.39 10.02 -6.50
N THR A 205 13.49 9.11 -6.84
CA THR A 205 12.09 9.18 -6.39
C THR A 205 11.99 8.94 -4.88
N TRP A 206 12.70 7.93 -4.36
CA TRP A 206 12.80 7.69 -2.92
C TRP A 206 13.54 8.80 -2.15
N MET A 207 14.68 9.28 -2.66
CA MET A 207 15.43 10.40 -2.05
C MET A 207 14.68 11.73 -2.17
N ARG A 208 13.86 11.94 -3.21
CA ARG A 208 13.01 13.13 -3.36
C ARG A 208 11.80 13.08 -2.42
N MET A 209 11.21 11.90 -2.20
CA MET A 209 10.30 11.70 -1.07
C MET A 209 10.97 12.03 0.28
N MET A 210 12.26 11.73 0.46
CA MET A 210 12.99 12.06 1.69
C MET A 210 13.25 13.57 1.83
N ALA A 211 13.64 14.25 0.74
CA ALA A 211 13.88 15.69 0.74
C ALA A 211 12.59 16.49 0.97
N ASP A 212 11.48 16.07 0.38
CA ASP A 212 10.17 16.73 0.52
C ASP A 212 9.47 16.36 1.86
N ARG A 213 9.97 15.37 2.63
CA ARG A 213 9.47 14.99 3.97
C ARG A 213 10.26 15.62 5.13
N LEU A 214 11.39 16.26 4.84
CA LEU A 214 12.24 16.96 5.82
C LEU A 214 12.06 18.49 5.80
N GLY A 215 11.29 19.01 4.85
CA GLY A 215 10.91 20.42 4.71
C GLY A 215 9.50 20.71 5.19
#